data_AF-A0A8T5H311-F1
#
_entry.id   AF-A0A8T5H311-F1
#
_cell.length_a   1.000
_cell.length_b   1.000
_cell.length_c   1.000
_cell.angle_alpha   90.00
_cell.angle_beta   90.00
_cell.angle_gamma   90.00
#
_symmetry.space_group_name_H-M   'P 1'
#
loop_
_entity.id
_entity.type
_entity.pdbx_description
1 polymer ?
#
loop_
_entity_poly.entity_id
_entity_poly.type
_entity_poly.pdbx_seq_one_letter_code
_entity_poly.pdbx_strand_id
1 'polypeptide(L)'
;MEQYIHRWTKLVQKLRTKYLNPVGKICVKIGLSANFMTAISLFFGVVAVYYLFSDHRMFLILGLLHLIADGLDGVIARVSKETIFGKYFDYFTDRLIMVLILLKVGIVLGELYAFVALSVAVLAQIVHIWSKMQSPILFTRTWLLFFMAVQLPIVGYLVTGVVAVYVLARQLQWFVEKHKV
;
A
#
# COMPACT_ATOMS: atom_id res chain seq x y z
N MET A 1 -14.44 1.63 22.53
CA MET A 1 -14.31 1.57 21.05
C MET A 1 -13.05 0.82 20.61
N GLU A 2 -11.88 1.11 21.19
CA GLU A 2 -10.61 0.40 20.90
C GLU A 2 -10.67 -1.12 21.10
N GLN A 3 -11.35 -1.60 22.14
CA GLN A 3 -11.48 -3.03 22.44
C GLN A 3 -12.25 -3.82 21.35
N TYR A 4 -13.24 -3.18 20.71
CA TYR A 4 -13.99 -3.77 19.58
C TYR A 4 -13.14 -3.79 18.31
N ILE A 5 -12.42 -2.71 18.01
CA ILE A 5 -11.50 -2.64 16.86
C ILE A 5 -10.42 -3.71 16.99
N HIS A 6 -9.87 -3.93 18.19
CA HIS A 6 -8.84 -4.93 18.46
C HIS A 6 -9.35 -6.39 18.31
N ARG A 7 -10.62 -6.65 18.63
CA ARG A 7 -11.24 -7.98 18.46
C ARG A 7 -11.50 -8.28 16.97
N TRP A 8 -11.96 -7.30 16.22
CA TRP A 8 -12.21 -7.43 14.78
C TRP A 8 -10.93 -7.65 13.98
N THR A 9 -9.86 -6.88 14.25
CA THR A 9 -8.57 -7.07 13.57
C THR A 9 -8.00 -8.46 13.79
N LYS A 10 -8.06 -8.99 15.02
CA LYS A 10 -7.63 -10.37 15.33
C LYS A 10 -8.48 -11.43 14.62
N LEU A 11 -9.79 -11.23 14.49
CA LEU A 11 -10.68 -12.16 13.78
C LEU A 11 -10.38 -12.19 12.27
N VAL A 12 -10.27 -11.02 11.65
CA VAL A 12 -9.91 -10.90 10.22
C VAL A 12 -8.54 -11.51 9.96
N GLN A 13 -7.57 -11.25 10.84
CA GLN A 13 -6.23 -11.85 10.77
C GLN A 13 -6.29 -13.38 10.89
N LYS A 14 -7.06 -13.91 11.84
CA LYS A 14 -7.21 -15.35 12.06
C LYS A 14 -7.90 -16.05 10.88
N LEU A 15 -8.94 -15.45 10.31
CA LEU A 15 -9.62 -15.96 9.11
C LEU A 15 -8.70 -15.94 7.90
N ARG A 16 -8.01 -14.82 7.65
CA ARG A 16 -7.04 -14.68 6.56
C ARG A 16 -5.93 -15.72 6.65
N THR A 17 -5.37 -15.92 7.85
CA THR A 17 -4.34 -16.94 8.09
C THR A 17 -4.90 -18.35 7.84
N LYS A 18 -6.13 -18.66 8.27
CA LYS A 18 -6.73 -19.99 8.07
C LYS A 18 -6.89 -20.36 6.59
N TYR A 19 -7.38 -19.44 5.76
CA TYR A 19 -7.64 -19.72 4.35
C TYR A 19 -6.40 -19.59 3.46
N LEU A 20 -5.45 -18.71 3.79
CA LEU A 20 -4.28 -18.47 2.94
C LEU A 20 -3.04 -19.29 3.35
N ASN A 21 -3.02 -19.88 4.55
CA ASN A 21 -1.91 -20.74 4.98
C ASN A 21 -1.57 -21.90 4.04
N PRO A 22 -2.54 -22.62 3.43
CA PRO A 22 -2.22 -23.70 2.49
C PRO A 22 -1.41 -23.19 1.28
N VAL A 23 -1.82 -22.05 0.72
CA VAL A 23 -1.12 -21.39 -0.40
C VAL A 23 0.29 -20.98 0.02
N GLY A 24 0.44 -20.35 1.20
CA GLY A 24 1.74 -19.98 1.74
C GLY A 24 2.68 -21.18 1.93
N LYS A 25 2.17 -22.30 2.45
CA LYS A 25 2.94 -23.53 2.61
C LYS A 25 3.42 -24.11 1.28
N ILE A 26 2.57 -24.08 0.25
CA ILE A 26 2.95 -24.52 -1.11
C ILE A 26 4.05 -23.61 -1.65
N CYS A 27 3.88 -22.29 -1.58
CA CYS A 27 4.86 -21.31 -2.04
C CYS A 27 6.23 -21.46 -1.34
N VAL A 28 6.24 -21.67 -0.03
CA VAL A 28 7.48 -21.92 0.73
C VAL A 28 8.11 -23.26 0.31
N LYS A 29 7.29 -24.30 0.08
CA LYS A 29 7.77 -25.62 -0.35
C LYS A 29 8.45 -25.60 -1.73
N ILE A 30 8.01 -24.72 -2.63
CA ILE A 30 8.64 -24.49 -3.94
C ILE A 30 9.81 -23.49 -3.88
N GLY A 31 10.21 -23.05 -2.69
CA GLY A 31 11.39 -22.20 -2.49
C GLY A 31 11.17 -20.70 -2.73
N LEU A 32 9.93 -20.23 -2.85
CA LEU A 32 9.66 -18.79 -2.99
C LEU A 32 9.86 -18.07 -1.65
N SER A 33 10.69 -17.03 -1.66
CA SER A 33 10.84 -16.13 -0.52
C SER A 33 9.84 -14.96 -0.58
N ALA A 34 9.47 -14.42 0.59
CA ALA A 34 8.58 -13.25 0.66
C ALA A 34 9.19 -12.06 -0.10
N ASN A 35 10.48 -11.78 0.12
CA ASN A 35 11.17 -10.67 -0.57
C ASN A 35 11.16 -10.83 -2.09
N PHE A 36 11.29 -12.05 -2.61
CA PHE A 36 11.20 -12.29 -4.05
C PHE A 36 9.80 -11.96 -4.58
N MET A 37 8.76 -12.34 -3.84
CA MET A 37 7.38 -12.01 -4.20
C MET A 37 7.11 -10.51 -4.11
N THR A 38 7.65 -9.80 -3.12
CA THR A 38 7.62 -8.33 -3.04
C THR A 38 8.32 -7.68 -4.25
N ALA A 39 9.46 -8.23 -4.69
CA ALA A 39 10.16 -7.72 -5.89
C ALA A 39 9.35 -7.95 -7.18
N ILE A 40 8.67 -9.09 -7.31
CA ILE A 40 7.72 -9.36 -8.39
C ILE A 40 6.55 -8.37 -8.35
N SER A 41 5.99 -8.14 -7.16
CA SER A 41 4.94 -7.15 -6.93
C SER A 41 5.39 -5.77 -7.39
N LEU A 42 6.59 -5.33 -7.00
CA LEU A 42 7.16 -4.06 -7.43
C LEU A 42 7.29 -3.99 -8.96
N PHE A 43 7.85 -5.02 -9.59
CA PHE A 43 8.01 -5.07 -11.04
C PHE A 43 6.67 -4.91 -11.76
N PHE A 44 5.67 -5.72 -11.42
CA PHE A 44 4.34 -5.59 -12.03
C PHE A 44 3.68 -4.24 -11.74
N GLY A 45 3.86 -3.69 -10.53
CA GLY A 45 3.34 -2.38 -10.19
C GLY A 45 3.94 -1.26 -11.06
N VAL A 46 5.26 -1.26 -11.25
CA VAL A 46 5.95 -0.25 -12.09
C VAL A 46 5.52 -0.38 -13.55
N VAL A 47 5.47 -1.59 -14.09
CA VAL A 47 5.03 -1.82 -15.48
C VAL A 47 3.55 -1.48 -15.65
N ALA A 48 2.70 -1.75 -14.65
CA ALA A 48 1.31 -1.30 -14.65
C ALA A 48 1.24 0.23 -14.77
N VAL A 49 1.99 0.96 -13.94
CA VAL A 49 2.06 2.42 -14.04
C VAL A 49 2.56 2.87 -15.40
N TYR A 50 3.51 2.17 -16.04
CA TYR A 50 3.94 2.49 -17.40
C TYR A 50 2.80 2.42 -18.43
N TYR A 51 1.87 1.47 -18.31
CA TYR A 51 0.70 1.34 -19.19
C TYR A 51 -0.50 2.19 -18.78
N LEU A 52 -0.48 2.82 -17.60
CA LEU A 52 -1.54 3.72 -17.14
C LEU A 52 -1.75 4.84 -18.18
N PHE A 53 -2.96 4.93 -18.75
CA PHE A 53 -3.38 5.83 -19.85
C PHE A 53 -2.95 5.46 -21.29
N SER A 54 -2.02 4.51 -21.50
CA SER A 54 -1.65 4.07 -22.87
C SER A 54 -2.31 2.74 -23.27
N ASP A 55 -2.43 1.80 -22.34
CA ASP A 55 -3.14 0.54 -22.55
C ASP A 55 -3.87 0.15 -21.25
N HIS A 56 -5.19 0.34 -21.26
CA HIS A 56 -6.02 0.05 -20.10
C HIS A 56 -6.03 -1.45 -19.74
N ARG A 57 -6.00 -2.35 -20.73
CA ARG A 57 -6.03 -3.80 -20.48
C ARG A 57 -4.74 -4.25 -19.80
N MET A 58 -3.60 -3.77 -20.29
CA MET A 58 -2.30 -4.05 -19.67
C MET A 58 -2.22 -3.48 -18.25
N PHE A 59 -2.71 -2.25 -18.03
CA PHE A 59 -2.81 -1.69 -16.68
C PHE A 59 -3.61 -2.58 -15.73
N LEU A 60 -4.79 -3.07 -16.15
CA LEU A 60 -5.63 -3.95 -15.33
C LEU A 60 -4.95 -5.28 -15.00
N ILE A 61 -4.39 -5.95 -15.99
CA ILE A 61 -3.73 -7.25 -15.81
C ILE A 61 -2.53 -7.10 -14.88
N LEU A 62 -1.64 -6.15 -15.15
CA LEU A 62 -0.43 -5.94 -14.36
C LEU A 62 -0.74 -5.39 -12.97
N GLY A 63 -1.73 -4.51 -12.84
CA GLY A 63 -2.20 -3.99 -11.55
C GLY A 63 -2.80 -5.10 -10.68
N LEU A 64 -3.54 -6.04 -11.29
CA LEU A 64 -4.05 -7.21 -10.58
C LEU A 64 -2.91 -8.15 -10.16
N LEU A 65 -1.94 -8.42 -11.04
CA LEU A 65 -0.77 -9.23 -10.71
C LEU A 65 0.06 -8.62 -9.57
N HIS A 66 0.21 -7.30 -9.56
CA HIS A 66 0.81 -6.56 -8.44
C HIS A 66 0.07 -6.84 -7.13
N LEU A 67 -1.26 -6.65 -7.10
CA LEU A 67 -2.06 -6.88 -5.89
C LEU A 67 -2.05 -8.34 -5.42
N ILE A 68 -2.00 -9.30 -6.34
CA ILE A 68 -1.91 -10.73 -6.00
C ILE A 68 -0.53 -11.04 -5.41
N ALA A 69 0.55 -10.57 -6.03
CA ALA A 69 1.91 -10.79 -5.53
C ALA A 69 2.10 -10.18 -4.13
N ASP A 70 1.63 -8.95 -3.92
CA ASP A 70 1.58 -8.26 -2.63
C ASP A 70 0.78 -9.04 -1.56
N GLY A 71 -0.37 -9.62 -1.96
CA GLY A 71 -1.13 -10.48 -1.06
C GLY A 71 -0.36 -11.74 -0.67
N LEU A 72 0.37 -12.32 -1.62
CA LEU A 72 1.13 -13.57 -1.45
C LEU A 72 2.39 -13.39 -0.61
N ASP A 73 3.13 -12.28 -0.75
CA ASP A 73 4.35 -12.06 0.02
C ASP A 73 4.09 -12.07 1.53
N GLY A 74 2.99 -11.44 1.97
CA GLY A 74 2.60 -11.39 3.36
C GLY A 74 2.11 -12.74 3.86
N VAL A 75 1.50 -13.56 2.98
CA VAL A 75 1.14 -14.94 3.31
C VAL A 75 2.39 -15.80 3.50
N ILE A 76 3.36 -15.69 2.60
CA ILE A 76 4.64 -16.40 2.67
C ILE A 76 5.41 -15.98 3.92
N ALA A 77 5.48 -14.68 4.23
CA ALA A 77 6.15 -14.14 5.42
C ALA A 77 5.55 -14.66 6.73
N ARG A 78 4.22 -14.89 6.78
CA ARG A 78 3.53 -15.44 7.94
C ARG A 78 3.77 -16.93 8.16
N VAL A 79 3.92 -17.70 7.08
CA VAL A 79 4.14 -19.16 7.16
C VAL A 79 5.61 -19.50 7.37
N SER A 80 6.52 -18.67 6.87
CA SER A 80 7.97 -18.82 7.03
C SER A 80 8.48 -18.06 8.26
N LYS A 81 9.31 -17.03 8.05
CA LYS A 81 9.82 -16.13 9.09
C LYS A 81 9.79 -14.70 8.58
N GLU A 82 9.02 -13.87 9.26
CA GLU A 82 8.96 -12.44 8.97
C GLU A 82 10.30 -11.77 9.33
N THR A 83 10.86 -11.00 8.42
CA THR A 83 12.13 -10.27 8.63
C THR A 83 11.88 -8.78 8.74
N ILE A 84 12.72 -8.08 9.51
CA ILE A 84 12.65 -6.61 9.61
C ILE A 84 12.84 -5.99 8.22
N PHE A 85 13.84 -6.45 7.46
CA PHE A 85 14.06 -5.98 6.09
C PHE A 85 12.84 -6.19 5.19
N GLY A 86 12.22 -7.37 5.21
CA GLY A 86 11.02 -7.66 4.42
C GLY A 86 9.87 -6.71 4.73
N LYS A 87 9.63 -6.36 6.00
CA LYS A 87 8.63 -5.35 6.38
C LYS A 87 8.88 -3.98 5.77
N TYR A 88 10.13 -3.52 5.81
CA TYR A 88 10.50 -2.25 5.20
C TYR A 88 10.39 -2.30 3.68
N PHE A 89 10.75 -3.43 3.07
CA PHE A 89 10.71 -3.60 1.62
C PHE A 89 9.28 -3.62 1.06
N ASP A 90 8.38 -4.35 1.72
CA ASP A 90 6.93 -4.36 1.45
C ASP A 90 6.34 -2.96 1.60
N TYR A 91 6.59 -2.33 2.76
CA TYR A 91 6.14 -0.97 3.02
C TYR A 91 6.61 0.03 1.95
N PHE A 92 7.88 -0.03 1.55
CA PHE A 92 8.46 0.86 0.55
C PHE A 92 7.87 0.64 -0.84
N THR A 93 7.73 -0.63 -1.24
CA THR A 93 7.18 -1.01 -2.55
C THR A 93 5.78 -0.46 -2.73
N ASP A 94 4.91 -0.63 -1.74
CA ASP A 94 3.55 -0.09 -1.76
C ASP A 94 3.49 1.41 -1.97
N ARG A 95 4.37 2.14 -1.27
CA ARG A 95 4.39 3.60 -1.33
C ARG A 95 4.97 4.10 -2.64
N LEU A 96 5.99 3.43 -3.16
CA LEU A 96 6.57 3.76 -4.44
C LEU A 96 5.52 3.66 -5.56
N ILE A 97 4.72 2.59 -5.58
CA ILE A 97 3.65 2.44 -6.58
C ILE A 97 2.60 3.55 -6.46
N MET A 98 2.16 3.88 -5.23
CA MET A 98 1.22 4.99 -5.01
C MET A 98 1.78 6.33 -5.52
N VAL A 99 3.04 6.64 -5.21
CA VAL A 99 3.74 7.85 -5.67
C VAL A 99 3.80 7.89 -7.19
N LEU A 100 4.18 6.79 -7.84
CA LEU A 100 4.28 6.71 -9.29
C LEU A 100 2.93 6.90 -9.98
N ILE A 101 1.84 6.36 -9.42
CA ILE A 101 0.48 6.58 -9.95
C ILE A 101 0.11 8.06 -9.87
N LEU A 102 0.22 8.68 -8.69
CA LEU A 102 -0.16 10.08 -8.51
C LEU A 102 0.69 11.03 -9.37
N LEU A 103 1.99 10.75 -9.48
CA LEU A 103 2.90 11.49 -10.34
C LEU A 103 2.49 11.39 -11.80
N LYS A 104 2.22 10.17 -12.29
CA LYS A 104 1.82 9.98 -13.69
C LYS A 104 0.46 10.61 -14.00
N VAL A 105 -0.49 10.54 -13.07
CA VAL A 105 -1.79 11.23 -13.18
C VAL A 105 -1.59 12.74 -13.28
N GLY A 106 -0.77 13.33 -12.40
CA GLY A 106 -0.47 14.76 -12.45
C GLY A 106 0.20 15.20 -13.75
N ILE A 107 1.16 14.42 -14.27
CA ILE A 107 1.87 14.72 -15.51
C ILE A 107 0.96 14.58 -16.74
N VAL A 108 0.21 13.48 -16.86
CA VAL A 108 -0.56 13.16 -18.07
C VAL A 108 -1.85 13.99 -18.15
N LEU A 109 -2.52 14.21 -17.02
CA LEU A 109 -3.78 14.96 -16.99
C LEU A 109 -3.58 16.47 -16.74
N GLY A 110 -2.38 16.90 -16.33
CA GLY A 110 -2.11 18.30 -16.01
C GLY A 110 -2.81 18.80 -14.74
N GLU A 111 -3.24 17.88 -13.86
CA GLU A 111 -4.07 18.19 -12.70
C GLU A 111 -3.23 18.62 -11.49
N LEU A 112 -3.29 19.90 -11.12
CA LEU A 112 -2.59 20.44 -9.95
C LEU A 112 -2.96 19.68 -8.66
N TYR A 113 -4.22 19.31 -8.50
CA TYR A 113 -4.70 18.60 -7.31
C TYR A 113 -4.07 17.22 -7.13
N ALA A 114 -3.66 16.55 -8.21
CA ALA A 114 -2.93 15.29 -8.12
C ALA A 114 -1.53 15.50 -7.53
N PHE A 115 -0.84 16.60 -7.88
CA PHE A 115 0.44 16.97 -7.28
C PHE A 115 0.29 17.40 -5.82
N VAL A 116 -0.79 18.10 -5.46
CA VAL A 116 -1.11 18.42 -4.06
C VAL A 116 -1.32 17.12 -3.27
N ALA A 117 -2.15 16.20 -3.76
CA ALA A 117 -2.39 14.91 -3.12
C ALA A 117 -1.08 14.11 -2.95
N LEU A 118 -0.23 14.08 -3.99
CA LEU A 118 1.10 13.48 -3.93
C LEU A 118 1.96 14.11 -2.83
N SER A 119 2.04 15.44 -2.79
CA SER A 119 2.90 16.16 -1.85
C SER A 119 2.49 15.90 -0.40
N VAL A 120 1.18 15.96 -0.12
CA VAL A 120 0.64 15.66 1.22
C VAL A 120 0.87 14.19 1.59
N ALA A 121 0.68 13.26 0.65
CA ALA A 121 0.93 11.85 0.88
C ALA A 121 2.41 11.51 1.11
N VAL A 122 3.33 12.19 0.43
CA VAL A 122 4.78 12.07 0.65
C VAL A 122 5.15 12.64 2.02
N LEU A 123 4.61 13.79 2.40
CA LEU A 123 4.84 14.37 3.73
C LEU A 123 4.39 13.41 4.85
N ALA A 124 3.20 12.82 4.72
CA ALA A 124 2.69 11.84 5.68
C ALA A 124 3.62 10.62 5.83
N GLN A 125 4.26 10.20 4.74
CA GLN A 125 5.23 9.10 4.76
C GLN A 125 6.54 9.51 5.44
N ILE A 126 7.05 10.72 5.16
CA ILE A 126 8.26 11.24 5.81
C ILE A 126 8.05 11.28 7.33
N VAL A 127 6.92 11.82 7.79
CA VAL A 127 6.56 11.84 9.22
C VAL A 127 6.50 10.43 9.80
N HIS A 128 5.91 9.48 9.07
CA HIS A 128 5.82 8.09 9.51
C HIS A 128 7.19 7.41 9.62
N ILE A 129 8.05 7.56 8.62
CA ILE A 129 9.41 7.01 8.62
C ILE A 129 10.23 7.64 9.76
N TRP A 130 10.12 8.96 9.95
CA TRP A 130 10.84 9.66 11.00
C TRP A 130 10.40 9.22 12.40
N SER A 131 9.11 8.85 12.56
CA SER A 131 8.58 8.25 13.78
C SER A 131 9.03 6.79 14.02
N LYS A 132 9.94 6.25 13.20
CA LYS A 132 10.33 4.83 13.17
C LYS A 132 9.14 3.89 12.94
N MET A 133 8.22 4.30 12.06
CA MET A 133 6.97 3.59 11.72
C MET A 133 6.03 3.36 12.92
N GLN A 134 6.06 4.23 13.92
CA GLN A 134 5.17 4.15 15.09
C GLN A 134 3.91 5.01 14.96
N SER A 135 3.96 6.05 14.12
CA SER A 135 2.82 6.94 13.92
C SER A 135 1.71 6.25 13.12
N PRO A 136 0.43 6.67 13.26
CA PRO A 136 -0.65 6.11 12.45
C PRO A 136 -0.47 6.42 10.96
N ILE A 137 -0.75 5.44 10.11
CA ILE A 137 -0.77 5.60 8.65
C ILE A 137 -1.93 4.79 8.06
N LEU A 138 -2.61 5.36 7.06
CA LEU A 138 -3.63 4.67 6.27
C LEU A 138 -3.12 4.43 4.86
N PHE A 139 -3.29 3.20 4.39
CA PHE A 139 -2.80 2.78 3.08
C PHE A 139 -3.88 3.00 2.01
N THR A 140 -3.62 3.91 1.07
CA THR A 140 -4.57 4.32 0.03
C THR A 140 -4.32 3.64 -1.33
N ARG A 141 -3.16 3.01 -1.52
CA ARG A 141 -2.73 2.41 -2.81
C ARG A 141 -3.81 1.54 -3.45
N THR A 142 -4.41 0.60 -2.71
CA THR A 142 -5.39 -0.33 -3.28
C THR A 142 -6.63 0.39 -3.80
N TRP A 143 -7.10 1.41 -3.07
CA TRP A 143 -8.21 2.26 -3.52
C TRP A 143 -7.83 3.11 -4.72
N LEU A 144 -6.61 3.66 -4.73
CA LEU A 144 -6.10 4.42 -5.86
C LEU A 144 -6.05 3.55 -7.13
N LEU A 145 -5.49 2.34 -7.05
CA LEU A 145 -5.48 1.37 -8.16
C LEU A 145 -6.89 1.02 -8.63
N PHE A 146 -7.82 0.79 -7.70
CA PHE A 146 -9.22 0.52 -8.02
C PHE A 146 -9.86 1.68 -8.79
N PHE A 147 -9.68 2.93 -8.34
CA PHE A 147 -10.24 4.10 -9.04
C PHE A 147 -9.62 4.31 -10.42
N MET A 148 -8.32 4.03 -10.59
CA MET A 148 -7.68 4.03 -11.91
C MET A 148 -8.24 2.92 -12.81
N ALA A 149 -8.52 1.74 -12.24
CA ALA A 149 -9.08 0.59 -12.96
C ALA A 149 -10.51 0.84 -13.45
N VAL A 150 -11.33 1.59 -12.70
CA VAL A 150 -12.67 2.01 -13.14
C VAL A 150 -12.67 3.32 -13.94
N GLN A 151 -11.50 3.81 -14.35
CA GLN A 151 -11.32 5.02 -15.15
C GLN A 151 -11.86 6.31 -14.48
N LEU A 152 -11.78 6.37 -13.14
CA LEU A 152 -12.13 7.54 -12.33
C LEU A 152 -10.88 8.13 -11.64
N PRO A 153 -9.89 8.64 -12.41
CA PRO A 153 -8.63 9.14 -11.84
C PRO A 153 -8.83 10.30 -10.87
N ILE A 154 -9.81 11.17 -11.14
CA ILE A 154 -10.17 12.32 -10.29
C ILE A 154 -10.56 11.88 -8.89
N VAL A 155 -11.47 10.91 -8.79
CA VAL A 155 -11.88 10.35 -7.51
C VAL A 155 -10.70 9.69 -6.80
N GLY A 156 -9.85 8.97 -7.55
CA GLY A 156 -8.67 8.29 -7.01
C GLY A 156 -7.68 9.22 -6.31
N TYR A 157 -7.25 10.30 -6.98
CA TYR A 157 -6.29 11.22 -6.38
C TYR A 157 -6.92 12.08 -5.26
N LEU A 158 -8.20 12.47 -5.38
CA LEU A 158 -8.89 13.23 -4.34
C LEU A 158 -9.07 12.42 -3.06
N VAL A 159 -9.53 11.17 -3.17
CA VAL A 159 -9.65 10.27 -2.01
C VAL A 159 -8.28 10.09 -1.35
N THR A 160 -7.22 9.90 -2.15
CA THR A 160 -5.86 9.78 -1.62
C THR A 160 -5.42 11.05 -0.89
N GLY A 161 -5.70 12.23 -1.45
CA GLY A 161 -5.40 13.52 -0.83
C GLY A 161 -6.14 13.74 0.49
N VAL A 162 -7.45 13.51 0.53
CA VAL A 162 -8.26 13.65 1.75
C VAL A 162 -7.76 12.69 2.84
N VAL A 163 -7.50 11.43 2.49
CA VAL A 163 -6.97 10.47 3.45
C VAL A 163 -5.58 10.87 3.93
N ALA A 164 -4.71 11.41 3.06
CA ALA A 164 -3.38 11.88 3.45
C ALA A 164 -3.45 13.07 4.45
N VAL A 165 -4.35 14.02 4.23
CA VAL A 165 -4.61 15.13 5.19
C VAL A 165 -5.08 14.57 6.52
N TYR A 166 -6.04 13.64 6.51
CA TYR A 166 -6.52 12.98 7.73
C TYR A 166 -5.38 12.24 8.46
N VAL A 167 -4.51 11.54 7.73
CA VAL A 167 -3.34 10.86 8.30
C VAL A 167 -2.42 11.86 8.98
N LEU A 168 -2.09 12.99 8.35
CA LEU A 168 -1.27 14.03 8.99
C LEU A 168 -1.91 14.57 10.27
N ALA A 169 -3.23 14.83 10.26
CA ALA A 169 -3.93 15.26 11.46
C ALA A 169 -3.83 14.23 12.60
N ARG A 170 -3.96 12.93 12.28
CA ARG A 170 -3.78 11.84 13.26
C ARG A 170 -2.34 11.72 13.73
N GLN A 171 -1.36 11.95 12.87
CA GLN A 171 0.06 11.94 13.24
C GLN A 171 0.41 13.10 14.18
N LEU A 172 -0.18 14.28 13.95
CA LEU A 172 -0.04 15.43 14.85
C LEU A 172 -0.66 15.14 16.22
N GLN A 173 -1.88 14.59 16.27
CA GLN A 173 -2.52 14.17 17.53
C GLN A 173 -1.63 13.19 18.31
N TRP A 174 -1.12 12.16 17.61
CA TRP A 174 -0.21 11.18 18.20
C TRP A 174 1.07 11.82 18.76
N PHE A 175 1.63 12.81 18.06
CA PHE A 175 2.83 13.51 18.52
C PHE A 175 2.56 14.32 19.79
N VAL A 176 1.42 15.02 19.86
CA VAL A 176 0.99 15.78 21.04
C VAL A 176 0.76 14.85 22.24
N GLU A 177 0.08 13.72 22.04
CA GLU A 177 -0.16 12.74 23.11
C GLU A 177 1.13 12.15 23.65
N LYS A 178 2.11 11.88 22.78
CA LYS A 178 3.41 11.31 23.16
C LYS A 178 4.28 12.26 23.98
N HIS A 179 4.09 13.58 23.85
CA HIS A 179 4.87 14.61 24.55
C HIS A 179 4.11 15.28 25.71
N LYS A 180 2.93 14.78 26.09
CA LYS A 180 2.19 15.22 27.28
C LYS A 180 2.70 14.62 28.60
N VAL A 181 4.01 14.36 28.70
CA VAL A 181 4.69 13.89 29.93
C VAL A 181 5.33 15.09 30.63
#